data_AF-A0AB34C1Z0-F1
#
_entry.id   AF-A0AB34C1Z0-F1
#
_cell.length_a   1.000
_cell.length_b   1.000
_cell.length_c   1.000
_cell.angle_alpha   90.00
_cell.angle_beta   90.00
_cell.angle_gamma   90.00
#
_symmetry.space_group_name_H-M   'P 1'
#
loop_
_entity.id
_entity.type
_entity.pdbx_description
1 polymer ?
#
loop_
_entity_poly.entity_id
_entity_poly.type
_entity_poly.pdbx_seq_one_letter_code
_entity_poly.pdbx_strand_id
1 'polypeptide(L)'
;MTYVRNQTSEELAVHMRSLQRMPGWHEPLADRLWEEVEKLKAENEALRKAAAKWKSDSLCGSEDVYRLSCDLAQRTGEVRELAGVVDDLCALAKQFVQRLRKAAPDSDLPEKAMDYLKRKGLQGSPLRAAMSKGEQP
;
A
#
# COMPACT_ATOMS: atom_id res chain seq x y z
N MET A 1 32.39 3.51 -64.70
CA MET A 1 31.77 4.03 -63.45
C MET A 1 31.82 5.54 -63.52
N THR A 2 30.70 6.19 -63.86
CA THR A 2 30.60 7.65 -63.93
C THR A 2 30.47 8.21 -62.51
N TYR A 3 31.45 8.99 -62.09
CA TYR A 3 31.47 9.67 -60.80
C TYR A 3 30.23 10.56 -60.65
N VAL A 4 29.38 10.24 -59.66
CA VAL A 4 28.34 11.17 -59.21
C VAL A 4 29.08 12.30 -58.51
N ARG A 5 29.06 13.50 -59.11
CA ARG A 5 29.66 14.72 -58.56
C ARG A 5 29.09 14.96 -57.14
N ASN A 6 29.94 15.34 -56.18
CA ASN A 6 29.45 15.83 -54.88
C ASN A 6 28.61 17.09 -55.14
N GLN A 7 27.29 16.96 -55.05
CA GLN A 7 26.37 18.10 -55.18
C GLN A 7 26.45 18.95 -53.90
N THR A 8 26.47 20.27 -54.07
CA THR A 8 26.33 21.19 -52.95
C THR A 8 24.90 21.17 -52.42
N SER A 9 24.69 21.60 -51.17
CA SER A 9 23.35 21.66 -50.54
C SER A 9 22.35 22.48 -51.38
N GLU A 10 22.82 23.54 -52.03
CA GLU A 10 22.00 24.39 -52.91
C GLU A 10 21.59 23.67 -54.20
N GLU A 11 22.52 22.93 -54.82
CA GLU A 11 22.26 22.13 -56.03
C GLU A 11 21.26 20.99 -55.74
N LEU A 12 21.39 20.33 -54.59
CA LEU A 12 20.42 19.33 -54.10
C LEU A 12 19.04 19.95 -53.89
N ALA A 13 18.95 21.15 -53.29
CA ALA A 13 17.68 21.84 -53.08
C ALA A 13 17.02 22.29 -54.40
N VAL A 14 17.80 22.67 -55.41
CA VAL A 14 17.29 22.96 -56.76
C VAL A 14 16.80 21.68 -57.44
N HIS A 15 17.56 20.59 -57.33
CA HIS A 15 17.19 19.30 -57.88
C HIS A 15 15.92 18.73 -57.23
N MET A 16 15.78 18.84 -55.91
CA MET A 16 14.58 18.43 -55.17
C MET A 16 13.35 19.24 -55.60
N ARG A 17 13.50 20.56 -55.78
CA ARG A 17 12.42 21.43 -56.30
C ARG A 17 12.03 21.10 -57.74
N SER A 18 12.97 20.62 -58.55
CA SER A 18 12.70 20.13 -59.91
C SER A 18 11.91 18.82 -59.90
N LEU A 19 12.31 17.87 -59.06
CA LEU A 19 11.61 16.58 -58.86
C LEU A 19 10.18 16.80 -58.33
N GLN A 20 10.00 17.73 -57.39
CA GLN A 20 8.70 18.15 -56.84
C GLN A 20 7.69 18.64 -57.89
N ARG A 21 8.17 19.15 -59.02
CA ARG A 21 7.31 19.66 -60.10
C ARG A 21 6.94 18.60 -61.14
N MET A 22 7.47 17.39 -61.03
CA MET A 22 7.18 16.32 -61.98
C MET A 22 5.79 15.73 -61.72
N PRO A 23 4.95 15.54 -62.76
CA PRO A 23 3.66 14.87 -62.61
C PRO A 23 3.88 13.42 -62.15
N GLY A 24 3.25 13.03 -61.04
CA GLY A 24 3.45 11.72 -60.41
C GLY A 24 4.53 11.67 -59.33
N TRP A 25 5.20 12.80 -59.02
CA TRP A 25 5.97 12.91 -57.79
C TRP A 25 5.00 12.91 -56.60
N HIS A 26 4.80 11.72 -56.04
CA HIS A 26 4.18 11.51 -54.74
C HIS A 26 5.34 11.52 -53.74
N GLU A 27 5.23 12.25 -52.64
CA GLU A 27 6.25 12.27 -51.58
C GLU A 27 5.86 11.22 -50.53
N PRO A 28 6.06 9.92 -50.78
CA PRO A 28 5.41 8.85 -50.02
C PRO A 28 6.00 8.77 -48.61
N LEU A 29 7.21 9.32 -48.45
CA LEU A 29 7.88 9.52 -47.18
C LEU A 29 7.22 10.64 -46.37
N ALA A 30 6.71 11.70 -46.99
CA ALA A 30 5.97 12.74 -46.28
C ALA A 30 4.63 12.21 -45.78
N ASP A 31 3.90 11.46 -46.61
CA ASP A 31 2.64 10.82 -46.21
C ASP A 31 2.86 9.76 -45.12
N ARG A 32 3.87 8.89 -45.29
CA ARG A 32 4.20 7.86 -44.30
C ARG A 32 4.73 8.42 -42.98
N LEU A 33 5.59 9.45 -43.03
CA LEU A 33 6.06 10.14 -41.83
C LEU A 33 4.92 10.88 -41.13
N TRP A 34 4.00 11.47 -41.90
CA TRP A 34 2.83 12.13 -41.35
C TRP A 34 1.88 11.13 -40.67
N GLU A 35 1.60 9.99 -41.30
CA GLU A 35 0.86 8.88 -40.71
C GLU A 35 1.52 8.38 -39.42
N GLU A 36 2.85 8.25 -39.41
CA GLU A 36 3.60 7.80 -38.24
C GLU A 36 3.57 8.84 -37.11
N VAL A 37 3.66 10.13 -37.43
CA VAL A 37 3.51 11.22 -36.47
C VAL A 37 2.11 11.24 -35.86
N GLU A 38 1.06 11.07 -36.66
CA GLU A 38 -0.31 11.01 -36.16
C GLU A 38 -0.55 9.78 -35.27
N LYS A 39 0.01 8.62 -35.65
CA LYS A 39 -0.03 7.42 -34.81
C LYS A 39 0.68 7.63 -33.47
N LEU A 40 1.88 8.22 -33.50
CA LEU A 40 2.66 8.52 -32.29
C LEU A 40 1.96 9.55 -31.40
N LYS A 41 1.25 10.52 -31.97
CA LYS A 41 0.43 11.47 -31.20
C LYS A 41 -0.73 10.76 -30.50
N ALA A 42 -1.44 9.89 -31.21
CA ALA A 42 -2.53 9.11 -30.64
C ALA A 42 -2.04 8.20 -29.50
N GLU A 43 -0.90 7.53 -29.69
CA GLU A 43 -0.27 6.70 -28.66
C GLU A 43 0.17 7.54 -27.44
N ASN A 44 0.80 8.69 -27.67
CA ASN A 44 1.16 9.64 -26.60
C ASN A 44 -0.07 10.13 -25.83
N GLU A 45 -1.19 10.38 -26.50
CA GLU A 45 -2.43 10.78 -25.85
C GLU A 45 -3.00 9.65 -25.00
N ALA A 46 -3.01 8.41 -25.52
CA ALA A 46 -3.44 7.23 -24.79
C ALA A 46 -2.56 6.98 -23.54
N LEU A 47 -1.24 7.11 -23.68
CA LEU A 47 -0.31 6.97 -22.56
C LEU A 47 -0.51 8.07 -21.51
N ARG A 48 -0.77 9.31 -21.92
CA ARG A 48 -1.10 10.40 -20.97
C ARG A 48 -2.38 10.12 -20.20
N LYS A 49 -3.43 9.62 -20.87
CA LYS A 49 -4.69 9.22 -20.23
C LYS A 49 -4.48 8.08 -19.24
N ALA A 50 -3.70 7.06 -19.63
CA ALA A 50 -3.35 5.95 -18.76
C ALA A 50 -2.56 6.42 -17.53
N ALA A 51 -1.54 7.27 -17.72
CA ALA A 51 -0.74 7.82 -16.62
C ALA A 51 -1.59 8.67 -15.66
N ALA A 52 -2.52 9.48 -16.18
CA ALA A 52 -3.44 10.26 -15.37
C ALA A 52 -4.36 9.35 -14.52
N LYS A 53 -4.89 8.28 -15.12
CA LYS A 53 -5.68 7.26 -14.42
C LYS A 53 -4.86 6.59 -13.32
N TRP A 54 -3.68 6.08 -13.64
CA TRP A 54 -2.78 5.46 -12.66
C TRP A 54 -2.44 6.40 -11.49
N LYS A 55 -2.22 7.69 -11.78
CA LYS A 55 -1.97 8.68 -10.73
C LYS A 55 -3.20 8.88 -9.84
N SER A 56 -4.39 8.94 -10.41
CA SER A 56 -5.65 9.03 -9.64
C SER A 56 -5.87 7.80 -8.77
N ASP A 57 -5.71 6.61 -9.35
CA ASP A 57 -5.90 5.33 -8.64
C ASP A 57 -4.86 5.18 -7.51
N SER A 58 -3.62 5.60 -7.74
CA SER A 58 -2.55 5.59 -6.73
C SER A 58 -2.82 6.55 -5.56
N LEU A 59 -3.34 7.75 -5.84
CA LEU A 59 -3.74 8.70 -4.80
C LEU A 59 -4.91 8.17 -3.96
N CYS A 60 -5.93 7.58 -4.61
CA CYS A 60 -7.04 6.92 -3.92
C CYS A 60 -6.53 5.78 -3.02
N GLY A 61 -5.64 4.93 -3.56
CA GLY A 61 -5.04 3.84 -2.78
C GLY A 61 -4.22 4.33 -1.60
N SER A 62 -3.52 5.46 -1.73
CA SER A 62 -2.80 6.07 -0.62
C SER A 62 -3.73 6.53 0.51
N GLU A 63 -4.85 7.17 0.17
CA GLU A 63 -5.83 7.65 1.15
C GLU A 63 -6.50 6.48 1.90
N ASP A 64 -6.85 5.41 1.17
CA ASP A 64 -7.39 4.18 1.77
C ASP A 64 -6.39 3.53 2.73
N VAL A 65 -5.09 3.50 2.38
CA VAL A 65 -4.05 2.98 3.27
C VAL A 65 -3.94 3.80 4.55
N TYR A 66 -3.98 5.13 4.47
CA TYR A 66 -3.98 5.99 5.66
C TYR A 66 -5.20 5.74 6.54
N ARG A 67 -6.40 5.66 5.94
CA ARG A 67 -7.64 5.37 6.66
C ARG A 67 -7.59 4.02 7.37
N LEU A 68 -7.19 2.97 6.67
CA LEU A 68 -7.04 1.63 7.24
C LEU A 68 -6.00 1.59 8.36
N SER A 69 -4.93 2.36 8.24
CA SER A 69 -3.92 2.49 9.29
C SER A 69 -4.49 3.14 10.56
N CYS A 70 -5.30 4.20 10.42
CA CYS A 70 -5.99 4.83 11.55
C CYS A 70 -6.98 3.87 12.22
N ASP A 71 -7.80 3.17 11.43
CA ASP A 71 -8.76 2.19 11.94
C ASP A 71 -8.08 1.05 12.69
N LEU A 72 -6.94 0.55 12.18
CA LEU A 72 -6.15 -0.49 12.84
C LEU A 72 -5.55 0.00 14.17
N ALA A 73 -5.04 1.24 14.20
CA ALA A 73 -4.51 1.83 15.42
C ALA A 73 -5.61 1.97 16.49
N GLN A 74 -6.80 2.43 16.10
CA GLN A 74 -7.95 2.53 17.00
C GLN A 74 -8.34 1.16 17.56
N ARG A 75 -8.55 0.16 16.70
CA ARG A 75 -8.91 -1.20 17.13
C ARG A 75 -7.85 -1.82 18.04
N THR A 76 -6.57 -1.53 17.79
CA THR A 76 -5.48 -1.98 18.65
C THR A 76 -5.56 -1.35 20.05
N GLY A 77 -5.98 -0.08 20.13
CA GLY A 77 -6.29 0.61 21.38
C GLY A 77 -7.45 -0.06 22.13
N GLU A 78 -8.57 -0.29 21.45
CA GLU A 78 -9.76 -0.94 22.03
C GLU A 78 -9.44 -2.35 22.57
N VAL A 79 -8.66 -3.15 21.83
CA VAL A 79 -8.21 -4.47 22.29
C VAL A 79 -7.33 -4.37 23.54
N ARG A 80 -6.48 -3.34 23.63
CA ARG A 80 -5.64 -3.10 24.80
C ARG A 80 -6.47 -2.77 26.04
N GLU A 81 -7.47 -1.89 25.88
CA GLU A 81 -8.38 -1.52 26.97
C GLU A 81 -9.19 -2.72 27.46
N LEU A 82 -9.78 -3.49 26.55
CA LEU A 82 -10.50 -4.73 26.87
C LEU A 82 -9.59 -5.72 27.60
N ALA A 83 -8.34 -5.85 27.17
CA ALA A 83 -7.37 -6.70 27.85
C ALA A 83 -7.00 -6.17 29.25
N GLY A 84 -7.10 -4.87 29.51
CA GLY A 84 -7.00 -4.29 30.86
C GLY A 84 -8.18 -4.71 31.74
N VAL A 85 -9.40 -4.56 31.24
CA VAL A 85 -10.63 -4.96 31.98
C VAL A 85 -10.61 -6.45 32.33
N VAL A 86 -10.17 -7.31 31.41
CA VAL A 86 -10.05 -8.75 31.66
C VAL A 86 -9.05 -9.04 32.78
N ASP A 87 -7.93 -8.33 32.82
CA ASP A 87 -6.93 -8.49 33.90
C ASP A 87 -7.49 -8.07 35.26
N ASP A 88 -8.21 -6.95 35.34
CA ASP A 88 -8.84 -6.48 36.58
C ASP A 88 -9.88 -7.49 37.09
N LEU A 89 -10.70 -8.04 36.18
CA LEU A 89 -11.66 -9.10 36.51
C LEU A 89 -10.96 -10.36 37.02
N CYS A 90 -9.83 -10.74 36.41
CA CYS A 90 -9.05 -11.89 36.86
C CYS A 90 -8.40 -11.64 38.24
N ALA A 91 -7.97 -10.41 38.53
CA ALA A 91 -7.46 -10.03 39.84
C ALA A 91 -8.57 -10.11 40.91
N LEU A 92 -9.76 -9.60 40.61
CA LEU A 92 -10.92 -9.71 41.49
C LEU A 92 -11.30 -11.18 41.74
N ALA A 93 -11.34 -12.01 40.69
CA ALA A 93 -11.60 -13.44 40.82
C ALA A 93 -10.59 -14.13 41.75
N LYS A 94 -9.29 -13.82 41.63
CA LYS A 94 -8.25 -14.33 42.54
C LYS A 94 -8.48 -13.89 43.99
N GLN A 95 -8.88 -12.63 44.22
CA GLN A 95 -9.21 -12.14 45.56
C GLN A 95 -10.43 -12.87 46.15
N PHE A 96 -11.48 -13.09 45.34
CA PHE A 96 -12.65 -13.85 45.76
C PHE A 96 -12.30 -15.28 46.13
N VAL A 97 -11.49 -15.97 45.31
CA VAL A 97 -10.98 -17.31 45.63
C VAL A 97 -10.26 -17.32 46.97
N GLN A 98 -9.37 -16.35 47.22
CA GLN A 98 -8.61 -16.27 48.47
C GLN A 98 -9.51 -16.03 49.69
N ARG A 99 -10.57 -15.22 49.54
CA ARG A 99 -11.56 -14.99 50.60
C ARG A 99 -12.46 -16.21 50.82
N LEU A 100 -12.87 -16.90 49.76
CA LEU A 100 -13.68 -18.12 49.84
C LEU A 100 -12.93 -19.25 50.54
N ARG A 101 -11.64 -19.46 50.24
CA ARG A 101 -10.81 -20.44 50.96
C ARG A 101 -10.75 -20.18 52.47
N LYS A 102 -10.82 -18.92 52.90
CA LYS A 102 -10.86 -18.55 54.32
C LYS A 102 -12.23 -18.74 54.97
N ALA A 103 -13.30 -18.47 54.22
CA ALA A 103 -14.67 -18.52 54.73
C ALA A 103 -15.29 -19.93 54.68
N ALA A 104 -14.89 -20.74 53.70
CA ALA A 104 -15.42 -22.08 53.44
C ALA A 104 -14.30 -22.98 52.88
N PRO A 105 -13.44 -23.56 53.74
CA PRO A 105 -12.29 -24.37 53.33
C PRO A 105 -12.69 -25.69 52.64
N ASP A 106 -13.89 -26.21 52.89
CA ASP A 106 -14.40 -27.47 52.31
C ASP A 106 -15.05 -27.28 50.92
N SER A 107 -14.98 -26.07 50.36
CA SER A 107 -15.58 -25.77 49.06
C SER A 107 -14.59 -26.01 47.92
N ASP A 108 -14.97 -26.82 46.93
CA ASP A 108 -14.17 -27.05 45.70
C ASP A 108 -14.24 -25.89 44.68
N LEU A 109 -15.12 -24.91 44.90
CA LEU A 109 -15.33 -23.76 44.02
C LEU A 109 -14.04 -22.92 43.78
N PRO A 110 -13.24 -22.59 44.80
CA PRO A 110 -11.96 -21.91 44.62
C PRO A 110 -10.98 -22.66 43.70
N GLU A 111 -10.89 -23.99 43.80
CA GLU A 111 -10.06 -24.81 42.89
C GLU A 111 -10.57 -24.70 41.44
N LYS A 112 -11.89 -24.90 41.24
CA LYS A 112 -12.51 -24.85 39.90
C LYS A 112 -12.32 -23.50 39.21
N ALA A 113 -12.46 -22.40 39.95
CA ALA A 113 -12.25 -21.05 39.43
C ALA A 113 -10.79 -20.80 39.01
N MET A 114 -9.83 -21.22 39.84
CA MET A 114 -8.40 -21.09 39.52
C MET A 114 -7.98 -21.95 38.33
N ASP A 115 -8.50 -23.17 38.24
CA ASP A 115 -8.22 -24.07 37.11
C ASP A 115 -8.85 -23.59 35.81
N TYR A 116 -9.99 -22.89 35.87
CA TYR A 116 -10.55 -22.22 34.70
C TYR A 116 -9.64 -21.09 34.20
N LEU A 117 -9.16 -20.22 35.11
CA LEU A 117 -8.23 -19.14 34.76
C LEU A 117 -6.92 -19.68 34.17
N LYS A 118 -6.39 -20.79 34.70
CA LYS A 118 -5.21 -21.46 34.13
C LYS A 118 -5.47 -21.99 32.72
N ARG A 119 -6.56 -22.72 32.52
CA ARG A 119 -6.91 -23.31 31.21
C ARG A 119 -7.14 -22.25 30.13
N LYS A 120 -7.57 -21.04 30.50
CA LYS A 120 -7.76 -19.92 29.59
C LYS A 120 -6.54 -19.01 29.45
N GLY A 121 -5.43 -19.30 30.13
CA GLY A 121 -4.23 -18.46 30.10
C GLY A 121 -4.40 -17.10 30.79
N LEU A 122 -5.44 -16.94 31.61
CA LEU A 122 -5.87 -15.69 32.24
C LEU A 122 -5.21 -15.43 33.61
N GLN A 123 -4.19 -16.21 33.97
CA GLN A 123 -3.42 -15.93 35.19
C GLN A 123 -2.51 -14.70 35.09
N GLY A 124 -2.46 -14.08 33.91
CA GLY A 124 -1.61 -12.94 33.57
C GLY A 124 -0.44 -13.38 32.70
N SER A 125 -0.15 -12.65 31.62
CA SER A 125 1.08 -12.86 30.85
C SER A 125 2.27 -12.29 31.62
N PRO A 126 3.40 -13.03 31.73
CA PRO A 126 4.64 -12.57 32.38
C PRO A 126 5.15 -11.20 31.88
N LEU A 127 4.82 -10.83 30.64
CA LEU A 127 5.20 -9.56 30.01
C LEU A 127 4.66 -8.32 30.74
N ARG A 128 3.51 -8.39 31.42
CA ARG A 128 2.95 -7.22 32.13
C ARG A 128 3.71 -6.90 33.43
N ALA A 129 4.22 -7.93 34.12
CA ALA A 129 5.04 -7.74 35.32
C ALA A 129 6.47 -7.22 35.01
N ALA A 130 6.96 -7.47 33.80
CA ALA A 130 8.25 -6.96 33.33
C ALA A 130 8.17 -5.46 32.98
N MET A 131 7.07 -5.01 32.38
CA MET A 131 6.86 -3.59 32.07
C MET A 131 6.62 -2.72 33.33
N SER A 132 6.01 -3.27 34.38
CA SER A 132 5.85 -2.54 35.66
C SER A 132 7.12 -2.49 36.52
N LYS A 133 8.20 -3.21 36.15
CA LYS A 133 9.51 -3.19 36.83
C LYS A 133 10.60 -2.45 36.05
N GLY A 134 10.29 -1.96 34.85
CA GLY A 134 11.25 -1.34 33.93
C GLY A 134 11.36 0.18 34.00
N GLU A 135 10.68 0.84 34.94
CA GLU A 135 10.65 2.30 35.03
C GLU A 135 11.00 2.75 36.44
N GLN A 136 12.31 2.82 36.71
CA GLN A 136 12.89 3.68 37.74
C GLN A 136 14.26 4.17 37.24
N PRO A 137 14.50 5.50 37.19
CA PRO A 137 15.79 6.08 36.83
C PRO A 137 16.87 5.82 37.88
#